data_AF-A0A2E5EVG3-F1
#
_entry.id   AF-A0A2E5EVG3-F1
#
_cell.length_a   1.000
_cell.length_b   1.000
_cell.length_c   1.000
_cell.angle_alpha   90.00
_cell.angle_beta   90.00
_cell.angle_gamma   90.00
#
_symmetry.space_group_name_H-M   'P 1'
#
loop_
_entity.id
_entity.type
_entity.pdbx_description
1 polymer ?
#
loop_
_entity_poly.entity_id
_entity_poly.type
_entity_poly.pdbx_seq_one_letter_code
_entity_poly.pdbx_strand_id
1 'polypeptide(L)'
;MIGIVSYLFALFLVASIPFDLLFERWSDWTFQVNRRRESLGGLLVSSGALKNTILAMGLAFLKGYGLPLLTEQLFFYDEYLIYVSIVLVILAHLCSIYTLGAHRRHWLLVIWGALTYMYVPMSWVFPLILLAFALIFNSLHIAYLLSLVVIMVGVGLSSLPLLYLPCLIGVFVMVMVVEWDCLLEHFGGESWTLLRSFECRS
;
A
#
# COMPACT_ATOMS: atom_id res chain seq x y z
N MET A 1 -20.95 -19.88 -8.31
CA MET A 1 -20.78 -19.47 -6.90
C MET A 1 -19.51 -20.03 -6.27
N ILE A 2 -19.28 -21.35 -6.22
CA ILE A 2 -18.07 -21.96 -5.62
C ILE A 2 -16.77 -21.40 -6.23
N GLY A 3 -16.69 -21.30 -7.57
CA GLY A 3 -15.50 -20.77 -8.25
C GLY A 3 -15.15 -19.31 -7.90
N ILE A 4 -16.16 -18.45 -7.69
CA ILE A 4 -15.94 -17.05 -7.30
C ILE A 4 -15.39 -16.97 -5.87
N VAL A 5 -15.96 -17.75 -4.95
CA VAL A 5 -15.50 -17.80 -3.56
C VAL A 5 -14.06 -18.33 -3.47
N SER A 6 -13.76 -19.43 -4.18
CA SER A 6 -12.40 -19.97 -4.24
C SER A 6 -11.41 -18.98 -4.83
N TYR A 7 -11.81 -18.23 -5.86
CA TYR A 7 -10.99 -17.17 -6.45
C TYR A 7 -10.72 -16.04 -5.46
N LEU A 8 -11.75 -15.49 -4.82
CA LEU A 8 -11.59 -14.41 -3.84
C LEU A 8 -10.71 -14.84 -2.66
N PHE A 9 -10.83 -16.10 -2.23
CA PHE A 9 -9.94 -16.66 -1.21
C PHE A 9 -8.49 -16.73 -1.70
N ALA A 10 -8.23 -17.22 -2.92
CA ALA A 10 -6.89 -17.22 -3.50
C ALA A 10 -6.33 -15.79 -3.65
N LEU A 11 -7.16 -14.85 -4.10
CA LEU A 11 -6.81 -13.43 -4.20
C LEU A 11 -6.37 -12.87 -2.84
N PHE A 12 -7.14 -13.15 -1.79
CA PHE A 12 -6.84 -12.74 -0.43
C PHE A 12 -5.49 -13.32 0.05
N LEU A 13 -5.24 -14.61 -0.20
CA LEU A 13 -3.96 -15.25 0.15
C LEU A 13 -2.77 -14.61 -0.56
N VAL A 14 -2.89 -14.30 -1.85
CA VAL A 14 -1.82 -13.67 -2.65
C VAL A 14 -1.59 -12.23 -2.20
N ALA A 15 -2.67 -11.46 -2.04
CA ALA A 15 -2.61 -10.08 -1.58
C ALA A 15 -2.00 -9.96 -0.18
N SER A 16 -2.19 -10.98 0.68
CA SER A 16 -1.63 -11.02 2.02
C SER A 16 -0.10 -11.19 2.08
N ILE A 17 0.60 -11.59 1.01
CA ILE A 17 2.02 -11.93 1.07
C ILE A 17 2.90 -10.69 1.39
N PRO A 18 3.62 -10.62 2.52
CA PRO A 18 4.50 -9.49 2.84
C PRO A 18 5.82 -9.60 2.06
N PHE A 19 5.85 -9.07 0.83
CA PHE A 19 7.01 -9.24 -0.07
C PHE A 19 8.30 -8.62 0.46
N ASP A 20 8.22 -7.53 1.22
CA ASP A 20 9.38 -6.93 1.88
C ASP A 20 10.05 -7.90 2.86
N LEU A 21 9.27 -8.57 3.72
CA LEU A 21 9.78 -9.58 4.66
C LEU A 21 10.32 -10.80 3.93
N LEU A 22 9.71 -11.17 2.80
CA LEU A 22 10.17 -12.25 1.95
C LEU A 22 11.54 -11.93 1.35
N PHE A 23 11.74 -10.72 0.84
CA PHE A 23 13.04 -10.30 0.30
C PHE A 23 14.09 -10.08 1.37
N GLU A 24 13.72 -9.55 2.53
CA GLU A 24 14.62 -9.41 3.69
C GLU A 24 15.16 -10.78 4.11
N ARG A 25 14.28 -11.78 4.30
CA ARG A 25 14.68 -13.16 4.62
C ARG A 25 15.51 -13.80 3.51
N TRP A 26 15.16 -13.55 2.24
CA TRP A 26 15.95 -14.05 1.12
C TRP A 26 17.36 -13.46 1.10
N SER A 27 17.49 -12.15 1.32
CA SER A 27 18.82 -11.51 1.40
C SER A 27 19.63 -12.02 2.57
N ASP A 28 19.01 -12.21 3.74
CA ASP A 28 19.70 -12.74 4.92
C ASP A 28 20.20 -14.16 4.67
N TRP A 29 19.39 -15.00 4.04
CA TRP A 29 19.78 -16.36 3.69
C TRP A 29 20.93 -16.39 2.69
N THR A 30 20.85 -15.62 1.60
CA THR A 30 21.94 -15.57 0.61
C THR A 30 23.23 -14.97 1.20
N PHE A 31 23.12 -13.97 2.07
CA PHE A 31 24.26 -13.38 2.77
C PHE A 31 24.92 -14.37 3.74
N GLN A 32 24.13 -15.13 4.52
CA GLN A 32 24.67 -16.17 5.41
C GLN A 32 25.37 -17.30 4.65
N VAL A 33 24.84 -17.70 3.48
CA VAL A 33 25.48 -18.71 2.61
C VAL A 33 26.81 -18.20 2.07
N ASN A 34 26.90 -16.93 1.68
CA ASN A 34 28.16 -16.33 1.20
C ASN A 34 29.17 -16.06 2.32
N ARG A 35 28.74 -15.72 3.54
CA ARG A 35 29.63 -15.58 4.70
C ARG A 35 30.32 -16.89 5.10
N ARG A 36 29.68 -18.04 4.87
CA ARG A 36 30.34 -19.35 5.03
C ARG A 36 31.44 -19.60 3.98
N ARG A 37 31.45 -18.84 2.89
CA ARG A 37 32.48 -18.89 1.83
C ARG A 37 33.60 -17.86 2.02
N GLU A 38 33.31 -16.73 2.67
CA GLU A 38 34.28 -15.63 2.84
C GLU A 38 34.51 -15.31 4.32
N SER A 39 35.42 -16.07 4.93
CA SER A 39 36.09 -15.66 6.17
C SER A 39 37.23 -14.69 5.81
N LEU A 40 36.97 -13.44 5.44
CA LEU A 40 37.95 -12.34 5.48
C LEU A 40 37.34 -11.04 4.93
N GLY A 41 37.22 -10.04 5.81
CA GLY A 41 37.42 -8.62 5.48
C GLY A 41 36.25 -7.85 4.85
N GLY A 42 35.82 -6.78 5.55
CA GLY A 42 35.25 -5.60 4.91
C GLY A 42 33.75 -5.36 5.17
N LEU A 43 33.45 -4.17 5.67
CA LEU A 43 32.12 -3.64 5.97
C LEU A 43 31.37 -3.30 4.66
N LEU A 44 30.77 -4.30 3.99
CA LEU A 44 29.95 -4.12 2.79
C LEU A 44 28.53 -3.63 3.18
N VAL A 45 28.32 -2.32 3.21
CA VAL A 45 26.99 -1.73 3.36
C VAL A 45 26.21 -1.82 2.04
N SER A 46 25.42 -2.88 1.93
CA SER A 46 23.99 -2.97 1.58
C SER A 46 23.39 -2.39 0.27
N SER A 47 24.10 -2.36 -0.87
CA SER A 47 23.44 -2.12 -2.19
C SER A 47 22.21 -3.05 -2.44
N GLY A 48 22.25 -4.28 -1.90
CA GLY A 48 21.13 -5.23 -1.98
C GLY A 48 19.87 -4.83 -1.20
N ALA A 49 20.00 -4.10 -0.09
CA ALA A 49 18.86 -3.72 0.75
C ALA A 49 17.98 -2.66 0.05
N LEU A 50 18.60 -1.67 -0.59
CA LEU A 50 17.89 -0.68 -1.39
C LEU A 50 17.14 -1.33 -2.56
N LYS A 51 17.80 -2.24 -3.29
CA LYS A 51 17.17 -2.99 -4.38
C LYS A 51 15.95 -3.77 -3.92
N ASN A 52 16.06 -4.49 -2.79
CA ASN A 52 14.95 -5.26 -2.23
C ASN A 52 13.79 -4.37 -1.81
N THR A 53 14.08 -3.18 -1.27
CA THR A 53 13.07 -2.20 -0.88
C THR A 53 12.31 -1.67 -2.10
N ILE A 54 13.03 -1.28 -3.16
CA ILE A 54 12.41 -0.83 -4.42
C ILE A 54 11.54 -1.94 -5.03
N LEU A 55 12.02 -3.18 -5.01
CA LEU A 55 11.27 -4.32 -5.56
C LEU A 55 10.02 -4.63 -4.71
N ALA A 56 10.10 -4.55 -3.38
CA ALA A 56 8.94 -4.65 -2.51
C ALA A 56 7.92 -3.53 -2.75
N MET A 57 8.38 -2.30 -2.94
CA MET A 57 7.52 -1.15 -3.28
C MET A 57 6.80 -1.37 -4.61
N GLY A 58 7.52 -1.79 -5.65
CA GLY A 58 6.95 -2.10 -6.96
C GLY A 58 5.91 -3.22 -6.90
N LEU A 59 6.17 -4.29 -6.13
CA LEU A 59 5.19 -5.36 -5.94
C LEU A 59 3.98 -4.92 -5.10
N ALA A 60 4.15 -4.06 -4.11
CA ALA A 60 3.02 -3.50 -3.36
C ALA A 60 2.08 -2.70 -4.29
N PHE A 61 2.64 -1.85 -5.15
CA PHE A 61 1.86 -1.16 -6.18
C PHE A 61 1.18 -2.16 -7.13
N LEU A 62 1.93 -3.15 -7.62
CA LEU A 62 1.42 -4.15 -8.56
C LEU A 62 0.32 -5.03 -7.94
N LYS A 63 0.31 -5.26 -6.62
CA LYS A 63 -0.83 -5.92 -5.97
C LYS A 63 -2.10 -5.09 -6.13
N GLY A 64 -2.01 -3.80 -5.80
CA GLY A 64 -3.14 -2.88 -5.88
C GLY A 64 -3.66 -2.70 -7.29
N TYR A 65 -2.77 -2.68 -8.29
CA TYR A 65 -3.15 -2.49 -9.69
C TYR A 65 -3.49 -3.80 -10.42
N GLY A 66 -2.61 -4.80 -10.30
CA GLY A 66 -2.62 -6.02 -11.08
C GLY A 66 -3.62 -7.07 -10.62
N LEU A 67 -3.93 -7.16 -9.33
CA LEU A 67 -4.93 -8.13 -8.83
C LEU A 67 -6.37 -7.75 -9.23
N PRO A 68 -6.78 -6.48 -9.18
CA PRO A 68 -8.04 -6.06 -9.80
C PRO A 68 -8.07 -6.28 -11.32
N LEU A 69 -6.99 -5.97 -12.03
CA LEU A 69 -6.87 -6.24 -13.48
C LEU A 69 -7.01 -7.73 -13.80
N LEU A 70 -6.41 -8.60 -12.99
CA LEU A 70 -6.57 -10.06 -13.14
C LEU A 70 -8.03 -10.49 -12.93
N THR A 71 -8.72 -9.87 -11.97
CA THR A 71 -10.15 -10.13 -11.71
C THR A 71 -11.00 -9.74 -12.90
N GLU A 72 -10.75 -8.56 -13.49
CA GLU A 72 -11.42 -8.10 -14.70
C GLU A 72 -11.25 -9.08 -15.87
N GLN A 73 -10.01 -9.54 -16.10
CA GLN A 73 -9.69 -10.48 -17.19
C GLN A 73 -10.34 -11.85 -17.01
N LEU A 74 -10.47 -12.34 -15.77
CA LEU A 74 -11.01 -13.68 -15.49
C LEU A 74 -12.55 -13.71 -15.45
N PHE A 75 -13.20 -12.59 -15.10
CA PHE A 75 -14.65 -12.52 -14.89
C PHE A 75 -15.38 -11.56 -15.83
N PHE A 76 -14.77 -11.23 -16.97
CA PHE A 76 -15.41 -10.49 -18.06
C PHE A 76 -16.10 -9.19 -17.62
N TYR A 77 -15.38 -8.31 -16.92
CA TYR A 77 -15.87 -6.98 -16.54
C TYR A 77 -17.07 -6.95 -15.57
N ASP A 78 -17.24 -7.95 -14.71
CA ASP A 78 -18.17 -7.83 -13.57
C ASP A 78 -17.69 -6.73 -12.62
N GLU A 79 -18.28 -5.54 -12.76
CA GLU A 79 -17.90 -4.34 -12.01
C GLU A 79 -17.96 -4.55 -10.50
N TYR A 80 -18.99 -5.24 -10.01
CA TYR A 80 -19.15 -5.50 -8.56
C TYR A 80 -18.01 -6.35 -8.03
N LEU A 81 -17.65 -7.41 -8.76
CA LEU A 81 -16.56 -8.29 -8.37
C LEU A 81 -15.22 -7.56 -8.38
N ILE A 82 -15.01 -6.66 -9.34
CA ILE A 82 -13.81 -5.81 -9.40
C ILE A 82 -13.70 -4.92 -8.15
N TYR A 83 -14.76 -4.21 -7.74
CA TYR A 83 -14.70 -3.38 -6.52
C TYR A 83 -14.49 -4.21 -5.25
N VAL A 84 -15.16 -5.36 -5.15
CA VAL A 84 -14.95 -6.31 -4.05
C VAL A 84 -13.50 -6.76 -4.02
N SER A 85 -12.90 -7.04 -5.17
CA SER A 85 -11.49 -7.43 -5.27
C SER A 85 -10.54 -6.33 -4.79
N ILE A 86 -10.79 -5.06 -5.13
CA ILE A 86 -9.98 -3.92 -4.69
C ILE A 86 -9.99 -3.80 -3.16
N VAL A 87 -11.20 -3.79 -2.57
CA VAL A 87 -11.38 -3.70 -1.12
C VAL A 87 -10.72 -4.89 -0.44
N LEU A 88 -10.89 -6.10 -0.99
CA LEU A 88 -10.30 -7.32 -0.46
C LEU A 88 -8.78 -7.32 -0.52
N VAL A 89 -8.17 -6.82 -1.61
CA VAL A 89 -6.72 -6.73 -1.78
C VAL A 89 -6.11 -5.76 -0.76
N ILE A 90 -6.73 -4.60 -0.58
CA ILE A 90 -6.28 -3.60 0.40
C ILE A 90 -6.41 -4.17 1.81
N LEU A 91 -7.56 -4.77 2.13
CA LEU A 91 -7.79 -5.41 3.43
C LEU A 91 -6.80 -6.55 3.70
N ALA A 92 -6.56 -7.43 2.71
CA ALA A 92 -5.62 -8.53 2.82
C ALA A 92 -4.18 -8.06 3.05
N HIS A 93 -3.78 -6.96 2.42
CA HIS A 93 -2.45 -6.39 2.62
C HIS A 93 -2.29 -5.82 4.03
N LEU A 94 -3.29 -5.06 4.50
CA LEU A 94 -3.31 -4.47 5.84
C LEU A 94 -3.42 -5.52 6.96
N CYS A 95 -4.26 -6.52 6.74
CA CYS A 95 -4.53 -7.62 7.66
C CYS A 95 -3.86 -8.92 7.20
N SER A 96 -2.58 -8.83 6.81
CA SER A 96 -1.83 -9.99 6.32
C SER A 96 -1.87 -11.15 7.32
N ILE A 97 -2.36 -12.29 6.86
CA ILE A 97 -2.39 -13.53 7.65
C ILE A 97 -0.99 -14.06 7.99
N TYR A 98 0.01 -13.72 7.18
CA TYR A 98 1.39 -14.20 7.34
C TYR A 98 2.16 -13.43 8.42
N THR A 99 1.65 -12.29 8.85
CA THR A 99 2.25 -11.44 9.88
C THR A 99 1.31 -11.23 11.08
N LEU A 100 0.23 -12.01 11.17
CA LEU A 100 -0.79 -11.90 12.21
C LEU A 100 -1.37 -10.46 12.32
N GLY A 101 -1.53 -9.77 11.18
CA GLY A 101 -2.11 -8.43 11.12
C GLY A 101 -1.15 -7.27 11.46
N ALA A 102 0.14 -7.54 11.69
CA ALA A 102 1.11 -6.50 12.03
C ALA A 102 1.78 -5.84 10.80
N HIS A 103 1.30 -6.12 9.58
CA HIS A 103 1.96 -5.64 8.36
C HIS A 103 1.33 -4.37 7.79
N ARG A 104 1.90 -3.21 8.15
CA ARG A 104 1.49 -1.89 7.64
C ARG A 104 2.49 -1.30 6.64
N ARG A 105 3.51 -2.02 6.17
CA ARG A 105 4.49 -1.44 5.24
C ARG A 105 3.88 -1.28 3.85
N HIS A 106 4.21 -0.18 3.19
CA HIS A 106 3.83 0.10 1.80
C HIS A 106 2.33 0.08 1.48
N TRP A 107 1.44 0.17 2.48
CA TRP A 107 -0.02 0.14 2.26
C TRP A 107 -0.48 1.25 1.29
N LEU A 108 0.17 2.41 1.36
CA LEU A 108 -0.08 3.53 0.48
C LEU A 108 0.14 3.18 -1.00
N LEU A 109 1.16 2.37 -1.31
CA LEU A 109 1.46 1.96 -2.68
C LEU A 109 0.38 1.03 -3.23
N VAL A 110 -0.18 0.17 -2.36
CA VAL A 110 -1.33 -0.69 -2.74
C VAL A 110 -2.54 0.16 -3.07
N ILE A 111 -2.86 1.16 -2.23
CA ILE A 111 -3.96 2.08 -2.49
C ILE A 111 -3.71 2.88 -3.77
N TRP A 112 -2.50 3.38 -3.97
CA TRP A 112 -2.14 4.10 -5.19
C TRP A 112 -2.29 3.23 -6.45
N GLY A 113 -1.88 1.96 -6.37
CA GLY A 113 -2.10 0.97 -7.43
C GLY A 113 -3.58 0.76 -7.74
N ALA A 114 -4.40 0.59 -6.70
CA ALA A 114 -5.85 0.44 -6.84
C ALA A 114 -6.52 1.68 -7.45
N LEU A 115 -6.15 2.87 -6.99
CA LEU A 115 -6.65 4.13 -7.55
C LEU A 115 -6.25 4.31 -9.02
N THR A 116 -5.01 3.95 -9.36
CA THR A 116 -4.51 4.00 -10.74
C THR A 116 -5.25 3.03 -11.64
N TYR A 117 -5.59 1.85 -11.14
CA TYR A 117 -6.42 0.89 -11.86
C TYR A 117 -7.83 1.45 -12.12
N MET A 118 -8.47 2.02 -11.10
CA MET A 118 -9.81 2.61 -11.22
C MET A 118 -9.83 3.81 -12.18
N TYR A 119 -8.79 4.65 -12.15
CA TYR A 119 -8.70 5.81 -13.03
C TYR A 119 -7.23 6.14 -13.30
N VAL A 120 -6.75 5.85 -14.51
CA VAL A 120 -5.34 5.96 -14.90
C VAL A 120 -4.70 7.31 -14.51
N PRO A 121 -5.34 8.47 -14.70
CA PRO A 121 -4.75 9.76 -14.27
C PRO A 121 -4.40 9.84 -12.77
N MET A 122 -5.00 9.01 -11.91
CA MET A 122 -4.63 8.91 -10.49
C MET A 122 -3.18 8.45 -10.28
N SER A 123 -2.52 7.85 -11.28
CA SER A 123 -1.10 7.57 -11.21
C SER A 123 -0.27 8.83 -10.95
N TRP A 124 -0.72 9.99 -11.43
CA TRP A 124 -0.04 11.28 -11.25
C TRP A 124 -0.73 12.16 -10.23
N VAL A 125 -2.07 12.20 -10.26
CA VAL A 125 -2.86 13.10 -9.41
C VAL A 125 -2.70 12.76 -7.92
N PHE A 126 -2.74 11.48 -7.55
CA PHE A 126 -2.67 11.10 -6.14
C PHE A 126 -1.32 11.45 -5.49
N PRO A 127 -0.14 11.10 -6.05
CA PRO A 127 1.13 11.49 -5.47
C PRO A 127 1.32 13.01 -5.35
N LEU A 128 0.79 13.80 -6.31
CA LEU A 128 0.90 15.25 -6.29
C LEU A 128 0.04 15.88 -5.18
N ILE A 129 -1.21 15.45 -5.05
CA ILE A 129 -2.10 15.91 -3.96
C ILE A 129 -1.50 15.55 -2.61
N LEU A 130 -1.00 14.31 -2.50
CA LEU A 130 -0.37 13.82 -1.30
C LEU A 130 0.86 14.66 -0.93
N LEU A 131 1.74 14.91 -1.89
CA LEU A 131 2.92 15.73 -1.66
C LEU A 131 2.55 17.15 -1.22
N ALA A 132 1.56 17.77 -1.88
CA ALA A 132 1.07 19.09 -1.51
C ALA A 132 0.58 19.14 -0.06
N PHE A 133 -0.27 18.18 0.35
CA PHE A 133 -0.75 18.13 1.72
C PHE A 133 0.33 17.76 2.74
N ALA A 134 1.26 16.88 2.38
CA ALA A 134 2.37 16.52 3.26
C ALA A 134 3.23 17.75 3.59
N LEU A 135 3.46 18.62 2.59
CA LEU A 135 4.19 19.87 2.77
C LEU A 135 3.38 20.90 3.58
N ILE A 136 2.07 21.06 3.30
CA ILE A 136 1.22 22.04 3.98
C ILE A 136 1.02 21.68 5.47
N PHE A 137 0.76 20.41 5.76
CA PHE A 137 0.42 19.96 7.11
C PHE A 137 1.62 19.40 7.89
N ASN A 138 2.80 19.32 7.26
CA ASN A 138 4.02 18.78 7.86
C ASN A 138 3.84 17.38 8.47
N SER A 139 2.88 16.61 7.95
CA SER A 139 2.43 15.32 8.49
C SER A 139 1.95 14.42 7.35
N LEU A 140 2.60 13.26 7.19
CA LEU A 140 2.21 12.27 6.17
C LEU A 140 0.85 11.65 6.48
N HIS A 141 0.57 11.36 7.75
CA HIS A 141 -0.67 10.72 8.18
C HIS A 141 -1.91 11.55 7.84
N ILE A 142 -1.87 12.86 8.14
CA ILE A 142 -2.94 13.80 7.75
C ILE A 142 -3.03 13.92 6.23
N ALA A 143 -1.88 14.02 5.56
CA ALA A 143 -1.86 14.17 4.11
C ALA A 143 -2.53 13.00 3.39
N TYR A 144 -2.37 11.76 3.87
CA TYR A 144 -3.06 10.59 3.31
C TYR A 144 -4.58 10.72 3.37
N LEU A 145 -5.11 11.05 4.55
CA LEU A 145 -6.55 11.18 4.77
C LEU A 145 -7.14 12.30 3.92
N LEU A 146 -6.51 13.47 3.93
CA LEU A 146 -6.97 14.61 3.15
C LEU A 146 -6.89 14.33 1.64
N SER A 147 -5.86 13.61 1.18
CA SER A 147 -5.76 13.19 -0.23
C SER A 147 -6.92 12.30 -0.64
N LEU A 148 -7.31 11.34 0.20
CA LEU A 148 -8.47 10.49 -0.05
C LEU A 148 -9.78 11.29 -0.04
N VAL A 149 -9.93 12.27 0.87
CA VAL A 149 -11.09 13.17 0.90
C VAL A 149 -11.20 13.97 -0.39
N VAL A 150 -10.10 14.58 -0.85
CA VAL A 150 -10.09 15.34 -2.12
C VAL A 150 -10.44 14.44 -3.30
N ILE A 151 -9.91 13.21 -3.35
CA ILE A 151 -10.27 12.26 -4.40
C ILE A 151 -11.75 11.89 -4.33
N MET A 152 -12.31 11.62 -3.15
CA MET A 152 -13.74 11.32 -2.99
C MET A 152 -14.63 12.47 -3.48
N VAL A 153 -14.30 13.71 -3.10
CA VAL A 153 -15.01 14.90 -3.59
C VAL A 153 -14.85 15.04 -5.11
N GLY A 154 -13.64 14.86 -5.63
CA GLY A 154 -13.36 14.89 -7.06
C GLY A 154 -14.17 13.87 -7.85
N VAL A 155 -14.29 12.63 -7.34
CA VAL A 155 -15.12 11.59 -7.94
C VAL A 155 -16.60 12.01 -7.92
N GLY A 156 -17.10 12.51 -6.79
CA GLY A 156 -18.49 12.96 -6.65
C GLY A 156 -18.87 14.14 -7.55
N LEU A 157 -17.90 14.97 -7.95
CA LEU A 157 -18.10 16.10 -8.88
C LEU A 157 -17.84 15.73 -10.36
N SER A 158 -17.27 14.56 -10.62
CA SER A 158 -16.91 14.10 -11.95
C SER A 158 -17.99 13.21 -12.58
N SER A 159 -17.80 12.87 -13.86
CA SER A 159 -18.65 11.90 -14.57
C SER A 159 -18.23 10.44 -14.34
N LEU A 160 -17.44 10.15 -13.29
CA LEU A 160 -17.01 8.78 -12.98
C LEU A 160 -18.17 7.93 -12.43
N PRO A 161 -18.11 6.60 -12.55
CA PRO A 161 -19.15 5.72 -12.03
C PRO A 161 -19.37 5.92 -10.53
N LEU A 162 -20.62 6.11 -10.11
CA LEU A 162 -20.97 6.36 -8.69
C LEU A 162 -20.53 5.21 -7.76
N LEU A 163 -20.39 3.99 -8.29
CA LEU A 163 -19.88 2.81 -7.59
C LEU A 163 -18.44 2.99 -7.07
N TYR A 164 -17.67 3.96 -7.59
CA TYR A 164 -16.33 4.28 -7.09
C TYR A 164 -16.39 4.88 -5.68
N LEU A 165 -17.45 5.62 -5.36
CA LEU A 165 -17.57 6.34 -4.10
C LEU A 165 -17.67 5.39 -2.89
N PRO A 166 -18.53 4.34 -2.89
CA PRO A 166 -18.50 3.32 -1.83
C PRO A 166 -17.15 2.63 -1.66
N CYS A 167 -16.44 2.33 -2.76
CA CYS A 167 -15.11 1.74 -2.70
C CYS A 167 -14.12 2.67 -2.00
N LEU A 168 -14.09 3.95 -2.38
CA LEU A 168 -13.22 4.96 -1.76
C LEU A 168 -13.57 5.21 -0.29
N ILE A 169 -14.86 5.20 0.08
CA ILE A 169 -15.30 5.29 1.47
C ILE A 169 -14.77 4.08 2.26
N GLY A 170 -14.89 2.87 1.71
CA GLY A 170 -14.34 1.66 2.34
C GLY A 170 -12.83 1.77 2.58
N VAL A 171 -12.08 2.22 1.56
CA VAL A 171 -10.64 2.46 1.67
C VAL A 171 -10.32 3.54 2.72
N PHE A 172 -11.07 4.64 2.73
CA PHE A 172 -10.90 5.71 3.71
C PHE A 172 -11.12 5.21 5.14
N VAL A 173 -12.18 4.44 5.39
CA VAL A 173 -12.45 3.84 6.71
C VAL A 173 -11.32 2.90 7.11
N MET A 174 -10.81 2.07 6.20
CA MET A 174 -9.67 1.19 6.49
C MET A 174 -8.41 1.98 6.87
N VAL A 175 -8.09 3.04 6.12
CA VAL A 175 -6.92 3.90 6.41
C VAL A 175 -7.10 4.61 7.75
N MET A 176 -8.30 5.12 8.06
CA MET A 176 -8.60 5.72 9.36
C MET A 176 -8.37 4.75 10.51
N VAL A 177 -8.79 3.49 10.37
CA VAL A 177 -8.56 2.46 11.40
C VAL A 177 -7.07 2.14 11.55
N VAL A 178 -6.34 2.04 10.43
CA VAL A 178 -4.91 1.72 10.43
C VAL A 178 -4.07 2.85 11.05
N GLU A 179 -4.45 4.09 10.80
CA GLU A 179 -3.70 5.28 11.23
C GLU A 179 -4.24 5.90 12.52
N TRP A 180 -5.23 5.27 13.17
CA TRP A 180 -5.93 5.83 14.34
C TRP A 180 -4.97 6.27 15.46
N ASP A 181 -4.02 5.40 15.83
CA ASP A 181 -3.06 5.69 16.89
C ASP A 181 -2.16 6.89 16.52
N CYS A 182 -1.65 6.92 15.28
CA CYS A 182 -0.85 8.03 14.75
C CYS A 182 -1.61 9.35 14.74
N LEU A 183 -2.92 9.32 14.45
CA LEU A 183 -3.77 10.50 14.46
C LEU A 183 -3.98 11.01 15.89
N LEU A 184 -4.20 10.12 16.85
CA LEU A 184 -4.31 10.50 18.27
C LEU A 184 -3.02 11.16 18.77
N GLU A 185 -1.86 10.58 18.45
CA GLU A 185 -0.56 11.18 18.76
C GLU A 185 -0.39 12.54 18.09
N HIS A 186 -0.88 12.69 16.85
CA HIS A 186 -0.81 13.95 16.13
C HIS A 186 -1.64 15.04 16.80
N PHE A 187 -2.89 14.76 17.13
CA PHE A 187 -3.76 15.71 17.82
C PHE A 187 -3.36 15.94 19.29
N GLY A 188 -2.66 14.99 19.91
CA GLY A 188 -2.08 15.12 21.24
C GLY A 188 -0.82 16.01 21.30
N GLY A 189 -0.29 16.45 20.16
CA GLY A 189 0.89 17.32 20.08
C GLY A 189 2.24 16.59 20.13
N GLU A 190 2.24 15.25 20.20
CA GLU A 190 3.46 14.42 20.25
C GLU A 190 3.94 13.98 18.85
N SER A 191 3.31 14.51 17.80
CA SER A 191 3.46 14.02 16.43
C SER A 191 4.90 14.00 15.90
N TRP A 192 5.23 12.92 15.19
CA TRP A 192 6.43 12.85 14.35
C TRP A 192 6.21 13.64 13.06
N THR A 193 6.77 14.86 12.99
CA THR A 193 6.64 15.75 11.82
C THR A 193 7.69 15.43 10.75
N LEU A 194 7.46 15.87 9.50
CA LEU A 194 8.50 15.78 8.46
C LEU A 194 9.77 16.52 8.90
N LEU A 195 9.62 17.70 9.52
CA LEU A 195 10.76 18.46 10.06
C LEU A 195 11.60 17.62 11.04
N ARG A 196 10.98 17.01 12.05
CA ARG A 196 11.70 16.13 13.02
C ARG A 196 12.41 14.97 12.33
N SER A 197 11.81 14.43 11.28
CA SER A 197 12.42 13.33 10.50
C SER A 197 13.69 13.74 9.76
N PHE A 198 13.80 15.03 9.37
CA PHE A 198 15.02 15.59 8.79
C PHE A 198 16.05 15.93 9.86
N GLU A 199 15.63 16.50 10.99
CA GLU A 199 16.52 16.88 12.11
C GLU A 199 17.18 15.68 12.79
N CYS A 200 16.47 14.56 12.97
CA CYS A 200 17.06 13.34 13.55
C CYS A 200 18.06 12.61 12.64
N ARG A 201 18.25 13.06 11.39
CA ARG A 201 19.17 12.46 10.41
C ARG A 201 20.42 13.29 10.12
N SER A 202 20.45 14.55 10.57
CA SER A 202 21.61 15.45 10.51
C SER A 202 22.43 15.38 11.79
#